data_AF-A0A085LIF1-F1
#
_entry.id   AF-A0A085LIF1-F1
#
_cell.length_a   1.000
_cell.length_b   1.000
_cell.length_c   1.000
_cell.angle_alpha   90.00
_cell.angle_beta   90.00
_cell.angle_gamma   90.00
#
_symmetry.space_group_name_H-M   'P 1'
#
loop_
_entity.id
_entity.type
_entity.pdbx_description
1 polymer ?
#
loop_
_entity_poly.entity_id
_entity_poly.type
_entity_poly.pdbx_seq_one_letter_code
_entity_poly.pdbx_strand_id
1 'polypeptide(L)'
;MSTKQFLHCLRRFFARRGQPRIIQSDNFRTFKSADRELHDLYEALDCEKITHEMAKNRIQWSYITERAPWTGGYWERLVRSVKSPLKKVLGKTTLDFDEMRTVLCEVEAQ
;
A
#
# COMPACT_ATOMS: atom_id res chain seq x y z
N MET A 1 -11.24 6.54 -5.44
CA MET A 1 -10.31 6.73 -4.30
C MET A 1 -9.52 8.00 -4.55
N SER A 2 -9.54 8.96 -3.62
CA SER A 2 -8.73 10.18 -3.75
C SER A 2 -7.29 9.98 -3.22
N THR A 3 -6.35 10.84 -3.61
CA THR A 3 -4.95 10.80 -3.12
C THR A 3 -4.88 10.85 -1.60
N LYS A 4 -5.67 11.72 -0.96
CA LYS A 4 -5.75 11.85 0.50
C LYS A 4 -6.21 10.55 1.19
N GLN A 5 -7.24 9.90 0.65
CA GLN A 5 -7.71 8.62 1.18
C GLN A 5 -6.62 7.55 1.06
N PHE A 6 -5.89 7.55 -0.06
CA PHE A 6 -4.76 6.64 -0.26
C PHE A 6 -3.63 6.86 0.73
N LEU A 7 -3.23 8.11 0.98
CA LEU A 7 -2.21 8.43 1.97
C LEU A 7 -2.62 8.00 3.38
N HIS A 8 -3.89 8.19 3.78
CA HIS A 8 -4.36 7.66 5.06
C HIS A 8 -4.29 6.13 5.13
N CYS A 9 -4.66 5.43 4.07
CA CYS A 9 -4.50 3.97 4.01
C CYS A 9 -3.03 3.55 4.07
N LEU A 10 -2.15 4.25 3.36
CA LEU A 10 -0.71 3.99 3.34
C LEU A 10 -0.08 4.20 4.73
N ARG A 11 -0.48 5.26 5.44
CA ARG A 11 -0.06 5.50 6.82
C ARG A 11 -0.52 4.39 7.78
N ARG A 12 -1.76 3.91 7.65
CA ARG A 12 -2.26 2.77 8.44
C ARG A 12 -1.48 1.50 8.13
N PHE A 13 -1.11 1.29 6.87
CA PHE A 13 -0.29 0.16 6.46
C PHE A 13 1.11 0.22 7.10
N PHE A 14 1.78 1.38 7.05
CA PHE A 14 3.08 1.57 7.71
C PHE A 14 3.00 1.35 9.22
N ALA A 15 1.92 1.79 9.87
CA ALA A 15 1.71 1.56 11.29
C ALA A 15 1.53 0.07 11.64
N ARG A 16 0.95 -0.74 10.75
CA ARG A 16 0.70 -2.18 10.97
C ARG A 16 1.89 -3.07 10.65
N ARG A 17 2.61 -2.79 9.57
CA ARG A 17 3.65 -3.68 9.01
C ARG A 17 5.06 -3.10 9.05
N GLY A 18 5.19 -1.83 9.43
CA GLY A 18 6.43 -1.07 9.30
C GLY A 18 6.56 -0.40 7.92
N GLN A 19 7.52 0.51 7.82
CA GLN A 19 7.79 1.25 6.59
C GLN A 19 8.55 0.36 5.58
N PRO A 20 8.00 0.13 4.37
CA PRO A 20 8.69 -0.61 3.33
C PRO A 20 9.82 0.23 2.74
N ARG A 21 10.87 -0.44 2.25
CA ARG A 21 11.95 0.22 1.50
C ARG A 21 11.58 0.52 0.06
N ILE A 22 10.76 -0.34 -0.55
CA ILE A 22 10.38 -0.23 -1.97
C ILE A 22 8.86 -0.37 -2.06
N ILE A 23 8.21 0.57 -2.77
CA ILE A 23 6.81 0.46 -3.18
C ILE A 23 6.78 0.28 -4.69
N GLN A 24 6.11 -0.77 -5.14
CA GLN A 24 5.84 -0.99 -6.56
C GLN A 24 4.36 -0.70 -6.84
N SER A 25 4.09 0.15 -7.83
CA SER A 25 2.72 0.45 -8.25
C SER A 25 2.58 0.49 -9.78
N ASP A 26 1.34 0.44 -10.24
CA ASP A 26 1.03 0.78 -11.63
C ASP A 26 1.19 2.30 -11.87
N ASN A 27 1.09 2.72 -13.13
CA ASN A 27 1.23 4.12 -13.54
C ASN A 27 -0.04 4.96 -13.29
N PHE A 28 -0.94 4.52 -12.41
CA PHE A 28 -2.17 5.25 -12.15
C PHE A 28 -1.90 6.62 -11.50
N ARG A 29 -2.69 7.62 -11.90
CA ARG A 29 -2.48 9.03 -11.51
C ARG A 29 -2.50 9.22 -9.99
N THR A 30 -3.29 8.41 -9.27
CA THR A 30 -3.38 8.49 -7.80
C THR A 30 -2.07 8.12 -7.12
N PHE A 31 -1.36 7.09 -7.61
CA PHE A 31 -0.06 6.70 -7.06
C PHE A 31 1.03 7.72 -7.38
N LYS A 32 1.04 8.25 -8.61
CA LYS A 32 1.97 9.34 -8.99
C LYS A 32 1.75 10.61 -8.16
N SER A 33 0.50 10.93 -7.84
CA SER A 33 0.17 12.05 -6.96
C SER A 33 0.62 11.79 -5.51
N ALA A 34 0.44 10.57 -5.01
CA ALA A 34 0.84 10.21 -3.65
C ALA A 34 2.37 10.16 -3.48
N ASP A 35 3.10 9.68 -4.49
CA ASP A 35 4.56 9.70 -4.54
C ASP A 35 5.09 11.14 -4.48
N ARG A 36 4.49 12.05 -5.26
CA ARG A 36 4.82 13.48 -5.20
C ARG A 36 4.56 14.08 -3.81
N GLU A 37 3.38 13.85 -3.23
CA GLU A 37 3.07 14.35 -1.88
C GLU A 37 4.04 13.81 -0.82
N LEU A 38 4.50 12.56 -0.95
CA LEU A 38 5.52 12.01 -0.06
C LEU A 38 6.88 12.68 -0.29
N HIS A 39 7.26 12.95 -1.54
CA HIS A 39 8.49 13.64 -1.88
C HIS A 39 8.51 15.07 -1.30
N ASP A 40 7.42 15.82 -1.49
CA ASP A 40 7.26 17.18 -0.95
C ASP A 40 7.35 17.18 0.59
N LEU A 41 6.78 16.17 1.25
CA LEU A 41 6.90 16.00 2.71
C LEU A 41 8.35 15.73 3.14
N TYR A 42 9.09 14.89 2.40
CA TYR A 42 10.50 14.64 2.70
C TYR A 42 11.36 15.90 2.49
N GLU A 43 11.09 16.69 1.46
CA GLU A 43 11.79 17.95 1.18
C GLU A 43 11.50 19.00 2.26
N ALA A 44 10.25 19.08 2.75
CA ALA A 44 9.89 19.96 3.86
C ALA A 44 10.53 19.55 5.21
N LEU A 45 10.78 18.26 5.41
CA LEU A 45 11.45 17.71 6.60
C LEU A 45 12.99 17.85 6.55
N ASP A 46 13.57 18.10 5.37
CA ASP A 46 15.02 18.23 5.14
C ASP A 46 15.64 19.50 5.80
N CYS A 47 14.82 20.33 6.45
CA CYS A 47 15.27 21.55 7.15
C CYS A 47 15.93 21.29 8.52
N GLU A 48 15.79 20.12 9.15
CA GLU A 48 16.41 19.85 10.45
C GLU A 48 16.99 18.44 10.57
N LYS A 49 18.29 18.29 10.32
CA LYS A 49 19.28 17.36 10.94
C LYS A 49 18.99 15.84 11.04
N ILE A 50 17.84 15.31 10.61
CA ILE A 50 17.51 13.87 10.66
C ILE A 50 17.90 13.17 9.34
N THR A 51 19.01 13.57 8.73
CA THR A 51 19.28 13.26 7.32
C THR A 51 19.87 11.88 7.08
N HIS A 52 20.68 11.32 7.99
CA HIS A 52 21.40 10.09 7.65
C HIS A 52 20.56 8.80 7.79
N GLU A 53 19.69 8.72 8.80
CA GLU A 53 18.81 7.56 9.02
C GLU A 53 17.52 7.64 8.19
N MET A 54 16.97 8.84 7.95
CA MET A 54 15.78 9.00 7.09
C MET A 54 16.10 8.88 5.61
N ALA A 55 17.28 9.33 5.14
CA ALA A 55 17.72 9.06 3.76
C ALA A 55 17.86 7.56 3.47
N LYS A 56 18.26 6.77 4.48
CA LYS A 56 18.36 5.30 4.42
C LYS A 56 17.00 4.60 4.43
N ASN A 57 15.97 5.28 4.96
CA ASN A 57 14.58 4.84 5.03
C ASN A 57 13.68 5.49 3.95
N ARG A 58 14.24 6.23 2.99
CA ARG A 58 13.46 6.78 1.86
C ARG A 58 12.80 5.63 1.12
N ILE A 59 11.49 5.75 0.95
CA ILE A 59 10.70 4.78 0.21
C ILE A 59 11.03 4.97 -1.27
N GLN A 60 11.63 3.95 -1.89
CA GLN A 60 11.85 3.96 -3.32
C GLN A 60 10.55 3.57 -4.02
N TRP A 61 9.96 4.50 -4.77
CA TRP A 61 8.80 4.21 -5.60
C TRP A 61 9.25 3.71 -6.98
N SER A 62 8.79 2.52 -7.35
CA SER A 62 9.06 1.91 -8.64
C SER A 62 7.77 1.72 -9.41
N TYR A 63 7.70 2.28 -10.60
CA TYR A 63 6.55 2.10 -11.49
C TYR A 63 6.79 0.94 -12.44
N ILE A 64 5.74 0.18 -12.74
CA ILE A 64 5.83 -0.85 -13.80
C ILE A 64 6.09 -0.19 -15.16
N THR A 65 6.86 -0.87 -16.00
CA THR A 65 7.09 -0.44 -17.38
C THR A 65 5.76 -0.39 -18.13
N GLU A 66 5.48 0.75 -18.77
CA GLU A 66 4.31 0.91 -19.64
C GLU A 66 4.38 -0.16 -20.74
N ARG A 67 3.35 -1.01 -20.84
CA ARG A 67 3.24 -2.16 -21.78
C ARG A 67 3.93 -3.47 -21.39
N ALA A 68 4.22 -3.70 -20.10
CA ALA A 68 4.63 -5.03 -19.60
C ALA A 68 3.49 -5.77 -18.86
N PRO A 69 2.41 -6.22 -19.53
CA PRO A 69 1.24 -6.82 -18.89
C PRO A 69 1.55 -8.12 -18.11
N TRP A 70 2.63 -8.82 -18.43
CA TRP A 70 3.06 -10.03 -17.72
C TRP A 70 3.48 -9.77 -16.27
N THR A 71 3.91 -8.55 -15.94
CA THR A 71 4.25 -8.15 -14.56
C THR A 71 3.02 -8.08 -13.64
N GLY A 72 1.81 -8.06 -14.21
CA GLY A 72 0.55 -8.05 -13.46
C GLY A 72 0.21 -9.39 -12.79
N GLY A 73 0.72 -10.52 -13.32
CA GLY A 73 0.32 -11.85 -12.87
C GLY A 73 0.71 -12.17 -11.42
N TYR A 74 1.82 -11.63 -10.93
CA TYR A 74 2.20 -11.76 -9.52
C TYR A 74 1.23 -10.99 -8.60
N TRP A 75 0.89 -9.76 -8.97
CA TRP A 75 -0.08 -8.95 -8.23
C TRP A 75 -1.47 -9.60 -8.21
N GLU A 76 -1.93 -10.17 -9.32
CA GLU A 76 -3.18 -10.91 -9.37
C GLU A 76 -3.19 -12.12 -8.43
N ARG A 77 -2.06 -12.84 -8.34
CA ARG A 77 -1.92 -13.97 -7.40
C ARG A 77 -1.94 -13.53 -5.95
N LEU A 78 -1.25 -12.43 -5.61
CA LEU A 78 -1.31 -11.84 -4.26
C LEU A 78 -2.73 -11.38 -3.91
N VAL A 79 -3.42 -10.69 -4.82
CA VAL A 79 -4.81 -10.29 -4.58
C VAL A 79 -5.71 -11.52 -4.43
N ARG A 80 -5.45 -12.59 -5.19
CA ARG A 80 -6.18 -13.86 -5.08
C ARG A 80 -5.92 -14.56 -3.73
N SER A 81 -4.71 -14.50 -3.18
CA SER A 81 -4.40 -15.14 -1.89
C SER A 81 -5.19 -14.53 -0.73
N VAL A 82 -5.54 -13.25 -0.80
CA VAL A 82 -6.41 -12.57 0.18
C VAL A 82 -7.89 -12.77 -0.17
N LYS A 83 -8.28 -12.61 -1.44
CA LYS A 83 -9.70 -12.72 -1.85
C LYS A 83 -10.26 -14.12 -1.69
N SER A 84 -9.44 -15.16 -1.86
CA SER A 84 -9.89 -16.56 -1.76
C SER A 84 -10.38 -16.92 -0.35
N PRO A 85 -9.60 -16.74 0.73
CA PRO A 85 -10.07 -16.99 2.10
C PRO A 85 -11.21 -16.05 2.47
N LEU A 86 -11.16 -14.77 2.11
CA LEU A 86 -12.28 -13.85 2.34
C LEU A 86 -13.59 -14.35 1.72
N LYS A 87 -13.56 -14.82 0.46
CA LYS A 87 -14.76 -15.36 -0.20
C LYS A 87 -15.27 -16.63 0.47
N LYS A 88 -14.39 -17.46 1.03
CA LYS A 88 -14.77 -18.67 1.78
C LYS A 88 -15.39 -18.33 3.13
N VAL A 89 -14.85 -17.34 3.85
CA VAL A 89 -15.36 -16.89 5.15
C VAL A 89 -16.68 -16.15 5.00
N LEU A 90 -16.79 -15.22 4.05
CA LEU A 90 -18.02 -14.45 3.84
C LEU A 90 -19.13 -15.26 3.16
N GLY A 91 -18.83 -16.21 2.26
CA GLY A 91 -19.86 -16.98 1.56
C GLY A 91 -20.92 -16.09 0.88
N LYS A 92 -22.15 -16.06 1.43
CA LYS A 92 -23.27 -15.20 0.99
C LYS A 92 -23.67 -14.12 2.02
N THR A 93 -23.01 -14.05 3.17
CA THR A 93 -23.34 -13.08 4.23
C THR A 93 -22.64 -11.75 4.02
N THR A 94 -23.29 -10.68 4.44
CA THR A 94 -22.72 -9.34 4.54
C THR A 94 -22.29 -9.12 5.97
N LEU A 95 -21.02 -8.78 6.17
CA LEU A 95 -20.46 -8.47 7.48
C LEU A 95 -20.59 -6.98 7.78
N ASP A 96 -20.73 -6.65 9.06
CA ASP A 96 -20.56 -5.28 9.52
C ASP A 96 -19.09 -4.85 9.43
N PHE A 97 -18.82 -3.54 9.53
CA PHE A 97 -17.48 -2.98 9.39
C PHE A 97 -16.48 -3.58 10.38
N ASP A 98 -16.84 -3.76 11.65
CA ASP A 98 -15.93 -4.33 12.66
C ASP A 98 -15.69 -5.84 12.45
N GLU A 99 -16.72 -6.57 12.01
CA GLU A 99 -16.59 -7.97 11.65
C GLU A 99 -15.66 -8.14 10.44
N MET A 100 -15.83 -7.31 9.40
CA MET A 100 -14.97 -7.32 8.21
C MET A 100 -13.52 -6.99 8.56
N ARG A 101 -13.29 -6.03 9.47
CA ARG A 101 -11.96 -5.68 9.95
C ARG A 101 -11.31 -6.85 10.70
N THR A 102 -12.07 -7.58 11.51
CA THR A 102 -11.59 -8.74 12.26
C THR A 102 -11.16 -9.85 11.31
N VAL A 103 -12.03 -10.24 10.37
CA VAL A 103 -11.74 -11.26 9.36
C VAL A 103 -10.52 -10.87 8.50
N LEU A 104 -10.38 -9.60 8.12
CA LEU A 104 -9.21 -9.14 7.39
C LEU A 104 -7.91 -9.31 8.19
N CYS A 105 -7.94 -9.08 9.51
CA CYS A 105 -6.76 -9.30 10.35
C CYS A 105 -6.40 -10.79 10.46
N GLU A 106 -7.40 -11.68 10.51
CA GLU A 106 -7.18 -13.14 10.53
C GLU A 106 -6.56 -13.63 9.22
N VAL A 107 -7.09 -13.19 8.07
CA VAL A 107 -6.54 -13.51 6.74
C VAL A 107 -5.12 -12.96 6.58
N GLU A 108 -4.83 -11.79 7.15
CA GLU A 108 -3.50 -11.18 7.13
C GLU A 108 -2.47 -11.92 8.00
N ALA A 109 -2.90 -12.73 8.97
CA ALA A 109 -2.06 -13.50 9.87
C ALA A 109 -1.78 -14.94 9.37
N GLN A 110 -2.51 -15.41 8.34
CA GLN A 110 -2.26 -16.68 7.65
C GLN A 110 -1.02 -16.60 6.76
#